data_AF-A0A556QP66-F1
#
_entry.id   AF-A0A556QP66-F1
#
_cell.length_a   1.000
_cell.length_b   1.000
_cell.length_c   1.000
_cell.angle_alpha   90.00
_cell.angle_beta   90.00
_cell.angle_gamma   90.00
#
_symmetry.space_group_name_H-M   'P 1'
#
loop_
_entity.id
_entity.type
_entity.pdbx_description
1 polymer ?
#
loop_
_entity_poly.entity_id
_entity_poly.type
_entity_poly.pdbx_seq_one_letter_code
_entity_poly.pdbx_strand_id
1 'polypeptide(L)'
;MKTHTLPKLISLLAAVPIIGFAADTTWTGATSTNWGTSSNWTANAPGFNGTAVFSGTPTSNMPDILGTSKTGVGLDFQSAGWTINDSVGGGLLRIDGGVTNISSAGAGVNTINTKVTSSGSATLTMTIGSGNTLVSSGDWANGVSKTFTGGGTFVLNGANTATVLQAVSFTAANTILANSLFGVNSSTVNNGAKIGGTGIVSVMNYGTLTFGNTAKLAAGGNGTFGSEIGTLTFRSGINSGTGISTNRASVTLDAGSIAEMQIGSGGVGNNDKVVLSLNAGAGGRLNILSGATLNILGSVIQDGTYTLFESTDATSTIVGTFSNVLFNGSAINPANFTLNYSATAITLDVTGLASMIPEPSSVSLIAGAAVFAFMSARRRRA
;
A
#
# COMPACT_ATOMS: atom_id res chain seq x y z
N MET A 1 49.09 -2.41 -73.96
CA MET A 1 48.25 -1.53 -73.12
C MET A 1 47.22 -2.39 -72.40
N LYS A 2 47.37 -2.61 -71.08
CA LYS A 2 46.40 -3.32 -70.24
C LYS A 2 45.59 -2.27 -69.48
N THR A 3 44.29 -2.20 -69.74
CA THR A 3 43.34 -1.33 -69.04
C THR A 3 42.86 -2.04 -67.78
N HIS A 4 43.21 -1.49 -66.61
CA HIS A 4 42.69 -1.94 -65.32
C HIS A 4 41.32 -1.29 -65.07
N THR A 5 40.28 -2.11 -65.00
CA THR A 5 38.94 -1.72 -64.53
C THR A 5 38.90 -1.80 -63.01
N LEU A 6 38.75 -0.66 -62.33
CA LEU A 6 38.44 -0.62 -60.90
C LEU A 6 37.02 -1.15 -60.65
N PRO A 7 36.81 -2.08 -59.71
CA PRO A 7 35.47 -2.43 -59.28
C PRO A 7 34.88 -1.25 -58.49
N LYS A 8 33.74 -0.73 -58.96
CA LYS A 8 32.93 0.25 -58.23
C LYS A 8 32.44 -0.40 -56.93
N LEU A 9 33.02 0.01 -55.80
CA LEU A 9 32.48 -0.26 -54.48
C LEU A 9 31.14 0.49 -54.35
N ILE A 10 30.03 -0.18 -54.64
CA ILE A 10 28.69 0.31 -54.32
C ILE A 10 28.55 0.15 -52.81
N SER A 11 28.76 1.25 -52.07
CA SER A 11 28.47 1.33 -50.64
C SER A 11 26.97 1.23 -50.44
N LEU A 12 26.49 0.02 -50.14
CA LEU A 12 25.13 -0.22 -49.66
C LEU A 12 25.09 0.23 -48.20
N LEU A 13 24.91 1.54 -47.96
CA LEU A 13 24.48 2.01 -46.65
C LEU A 13 23.05 1.50 -46.44
N ALA A 14 22.93 0.30 -45.87
CA ALA A 14 21.68 -0.15 -45.28
C ALA A 14 21.30 0.89 -44.21
N ALA A 15 20.20 1.60 -44.44
CA ALA A 15 19.59 2.46 -43.44
C ALA A 15 19.25 1.56 -42.25
N VAL A 16 20.10 1.56 -41.23
CA VAL A 16 19.78 0.96 -39.95
C VAL A 16 18.60 1.78 -39.42
N PRO A 17 17.40 1.19 -39.24
CA PRO A 17 16.30 1.93 -38.66
C PRO A 17 16.75 2.35 -37.27
N ILE A 18 16.94 3.66 -37.08
CA ILE A 18 17.11 4.23 -35.74
C ILE A 18 15.76 4.03 -35.08
N ILE A 19 15.69 3.04 -34.19
CA ILE A 19 14.54 2.83 -33.32
C ILE A 19 14.53 4.04 -32.38
N GLY A 20 13.76 5.07 -32.72
CA GLY A 20 13.52 6.20 -31.84
C GLY A 20 12.82 5.68 -30.59
N PHE A 21 13.51 5.71 -29.45
CA PHE A 21 12.86 5.51 -28.16
C PHE A 21 11.83 6.62 -27.98
N ALA A 22 10.62 6.26 -27.55
CA ALA A 22 9.58 7.25 -27.26
C ALA A 22 10.10 8.19 -26.16
N ALA A 23 10.09 9.49 -26.44
CA ALA A 23 10.57 10.50 -25.50
C ALA A 23 9.55 10.72 -24.37
N ASP A 24 10.05 11.17 -23.22
CA ASP A 24 9.21 11.67 -22.15
C ASP A 24 8.52 12.96 -22.60
N THR A 25 7.23 13.08 -22.30
CA THR A 25 6.43 14.25 -22.71
C THR A 25 5.66 14.78 -21.51
N THR A 26 5.69 16.11 -21.32
CA THR A 26 5.11 16.76 -20.14
C THR A 26 3.71 17.27 -20.45
N TRP A 27 2.77 16.99 -19.55
CA TRP A 27 1.42 17.54 -19.62
C TRP A 27 1.44 19.05 -19.35
N THR A 28 0.96 19.83 -20.30
CA THR A 28 0.80 21.29 -20.20
C THR A 28 -0.65 21.71 -19.99
N GLY A 29 -1.61 20.84 -20.33
CA GLY A 29 -3.05 21.15 -20.21
C GLY A 29 -3.49 22.41 -20.96
N ALA A 30 -2.76 22.83 -22.00
CA ALA A 30 -2.93 24.17 -22.57
C ALA A 30 -4.30 24.41 -23.23
N THR A 31 -4.93 23.37 -23.79
CA THR A 31 -6.10 23.52 -24.68
C THR A 31 -7.33 22.74 -24.25
N SER A 32 -7.18 21.60 -23.60
CA SER A 32 -8.30 20.76 -23.17
C SER A 32 -7.86 19.75 -22.10
N THR A 33 -8.80 18.97 -21.57
CA THR A 33 -8.51 17.83 -20.69
C THR A 33 -8.13 16.56 -21.46
N ASN A 34 -8.37 16.49 -22.77
CA ASN A 34 -8.22 15.26 -23.55
C ASN A 34 -6.75 14.84 -23.64
N TRP A 35 -6.41 13.66 -23.11
CA TRP A 35 -5.09 13.05 -23.15
C TRP A 35 -4.53 12.97 -24.58
N GLY A 36 -5.37 12.68 -25.57
CA GLY A 36 -4.94 12.50 -26.96
C GLY A 36 -4.62 13.79 -27.72
N THR A 37 -4.93 14.96 -27.17
CA THR A 37 -4.71 16.25 -27.85
C THR A 37 -3.24 16.66 -27.73
N SER A 38 -2.50 16.66 -28.85
CA SER A 38 -1.06 16.98 -28.87
C SER A 38 -0.69 18.32 -28.26
N SER A 39 -1.53 19.35 -28.40
CA SER A 39 -1.29 20.68 -27.81
C SER A 39 -1.33 20.72 -26.28
N ASN A 40 -1.80 19.66 -25.61
CA ASN A 40 -1.71 19.51 -24.16
C ASN A 40 -0.38 18.88 -23.71
N TRP A 41 0.54 18.61 -24.63
CA TRP A 41 1.86 18.03 -24.36
C TRP A 41 2.96 18.92 -24.90
N THR A 42 4.15 18.87 -24.29
CA THR A 42 5.32 19.61 -24.79
C THR A 42 5.79 19.19 -26.18
N ALA A 43 5.40 18.00 -26.64
CA ALA A 43 5.63 17.53 -28.01
C ALA A 43 4.37 16.86 -28.59
N ASN A 44 4.15 15.60 -28.25
CA ASN A 44 2.94 14.84 -28.61
C ASN A 44 2.46 14.08 -27.38
N ALA A 45 1.24 13.55 -27.43
CA ALA A 45 0.80 12.61 -26.41
C ALA A 45 1.77 11.42 -26.33
N PRO A 46 2.10 10.93 -25.13
CA PRO A 46 3.04 9.84 -24.95
C PRO A 46 2.49 8.60 -25.66
N GLY A 47 3.31 8.05 -26.55
CA GLY A 47 3.04 6.80 -27.27
C GLY A 47 3.48 5.58 -26.47
N PHE A 48 3.50 4.44 -27.15
CA PHE A 48 4.04 3.18 -26.60
C PHE A 48 5.50 3.37 -26.17
N ASN A 49 5.84 2.87 -24.98
CA ASN A 49 7.09 3.03 -24.23
C ASN A 49 7.44 4.48 -23.81
N GLY A 50 6.56 5.47 -24.02
CA GLY A 50 6.79 6.85 -23.60
C GLY A 50 6.38 7.08 -22.14
N THR A 51 6.99 8.06 -21.47
CA THR A 51 6.57 8.50 -20.13
C THR A 51 5.72 9.76 -20.20
N ALA A 52 4.55 9.72 -19.57
CA ALA A 52 3.75 10.89 -19.28
C ALA A 52 4.31 11.58 -18.03
N VAL A 53 4.84 12.79 -18.18
CA VAL A 53 5.41 13.58 -17.09
C VAL A 53 4.40 14.61 -16.59
N PHE A 54 4.16 14.63 -15.29
CA PHE A 54 3.32 15.59 -14.61
C PHE A 54 4.16 16.40 -13.63
N SER A 55 4.50 17.63 -14.02
CA SER A 55 5.44 18.48 -13.29
C SER A 55 4.89 19.90 -13.11
N GLY A 56 5.33 20.60 -12.07
CA GLY A 56 4.88 21.96 -11.77
C GLY A 56 3.51 21.99 -11.08
N THR A 57 2.85 23.15 -11.12
CA THR A 57 1.51 23.29 -10.51
C THR A 57 0.47 22.62 -11.41
N PRO A 58 -0.42 21.76 -10.86
CA PRO A 58 -1.49 21.18 -11.66
C PRO A 58 -2.37 22.23 -12.33
N THR A 59 -2.69 22.01 -13.60
CA THR A 59 -3.49 22.94 -14.41
C THR A 59 -4.99 22.72 -14.19
N SER A 60 -5.82 23.70 -14.54
CA SER A 60 -7.29 23.53 -14.55
C SER A 60 -7.75 22.42 -15.50
N ASN A 61 -7.02 22.23 -16.60
CA ASN A 61 -7.25 21.14 -17.56
C ASN A 61 -6.46 19.89 -17.16
N MET A 62 -6.96 19.17 -16.14
CA MET A 62 -6.38 17.89 -15.74
C MET A 62 -6.52 16.83 -16.85
N PRO A 63 -5.56 15.90 -16.98
CA PRO A 63 -5.60 14.86 -18.00
C PRO A 63 -6.78 13.91 -17.83
N ASP A 64 -7.47 13.63 -18.93
CA ASP A 64 -8.62 12.73 -19.02
C ASP A 64 -8.47 11.82 -20.26
N ILE A 65 -8.61 10.51 -20.07
CA ILE A 65 -8.50 9.54 -21.16
C ILE A 65 -9.80 9.38 -21.97
N LEU A 66 -10.92 9.93 -21.49
CA LEU A 66 -12.21 10.03 -22.18
C LEU A 66 -12.68 8.72 -22.83
N GLY A 67 -12.71 7.63 -22.05
CA GLY A 67 -13.12 6.30 -22.53
C GLY A 67 -12.15 5.64 -23.51
N THR A 68 -11.05 6.31 -23.88
CA THR A 68 -10.08 5.81 -24.86
C THR A 68 -8.86 5.23 -24.16
N SER A 69 -8.67 3.92 -24.30
CA SER A 69 -7.52 3.22 -23.72
C SER A 69 -6.18 3.82 -24.19
N LYS A 70 -5.25 4.03 -23.25
CA LYS A 70 -3.86 4.42 -23.54
C LYS A 70 -2.94 3.27 -23.17
N THR A 71 -2.05 2.90 -24.07
CA THR A 71 -1.28 1.66 -23.94
C THR A 71 0.22 1.89 -24.03
N GLY A 72 0.95 1.19 -23.17
CA GLY A 72 2.41 1.22 -23.11
C GLY A 72 2.97 2.52 -22.56
N VAL A 73 2.29 3.16 -21.62
CA VAL A 73 2.72 4.47 -21.09
C VAL A 73 3.31 4.31 -19.70
N GLY A 74 4.45 4.94 -19.42
CA GLY A 74 4.96 5.15 -18.06
C GLY A 74 4.36 6.42 -17.44
N LEU A 75 4.22 6.48 -16.11
CA LEU A 75 3.72 7.68 -15.42
C LEU A 75 4.80 8.25 -14.49
N ASP A 76 5.09 9.54 -14.58
CA ASP A 76 6.00 10.23 -13.67
C ASP A 76 5.38 11.51 -13.11
N PHE A 77 4.90 11.47 -11.87
CA PHE A 77 4.42 12.63 -11.15
C PHE A 77 5.59 13.25 -10.37
N GLN A 78 6.13 14.36 -10.87
CA GLN A 78 7.24 15.09 -10.26
C GLN A 78 6.79 16.11 -9.21
N SER A 79 5.50 16.43 -9.20
CA SER A 79 4.83 17.27 -8.20
C SER A 79 3.53 16.62 -7.74
N ALA A 80 2.96 17.13 -6.65
CA ALA A 80 1.70 16.66 -6.10
C ALA A 80 0.49 17.44 -6.66
N GLY A 81 -0.70 16.85 -6.50
CA GLY A 81 -2.00 17.43 -6.84
C GLY A 81 -2.53 17.02 -8.21
N TRP A 82 -1.80 16.17 -8.94
CA TRP A 82 -2.24 15.70 -10.25
C TRP A 82 -3.29 14.61 -10.14
N THR A 83 -4.27 14.66 -11.04
CA THR A 83 -5.29 13.61 -11.19
C THR A 83 -5.41 13.23 -12.65
N ILE A 84 -5.27 11.94 -12.96
CA ILE A 84 -5.63 11.38 -14.26
C ILE A 84 -7.03 10.80 -14.16
N ASN A 85 -7.95 11.27 -14.99
CA ASN A 85 -9.35 10.88 -14.98
C ASN A 85 -9.73 9.96 -16.15
N ASP A 86 -10.89 9.32 -16.00
CA ASP A 86 -11.69 8.77 -17.09
C ASP A 86 -13.15 9.18 -16.89
N SER A 87 -13.52 10.40 -17.28
CA SER A 87 -14.84 10.97 -16.95
C SER A 87 -16.01 10.28 -17.66
N VAL A 88 -15.76 9.70 -18.83
CA VAL A 88 -16.77 9.00 -19.64
C VAL A 88 -16.88 7.52 -19.24
N GLY A 89 -15.82 6.97 -18.65
CA GLY A 89 -15.73 5.56 -18.28
C GLY A 89 -15.36 4.65 -19.46
N GLY A 90 -14.86 3.46 -19.13
CA GLY A 90 -14.48 2.43 -20.11
C GLY A 90 -13.07 2.57 -20.68
N GLY A 91 -12.37 3.65 -20.37
CA GLY A 91 -10.96 3.83 -20.68
C GLY A 91 -10.09 3.05 -19.70
N LEU A 92 -8.86 2.75 -20.12
CA LEU A 92 -7.83 2.21 -19.24
C LEU A 92 -6.45 2.78 -19.57
N LEU A 93 -5.58 2.79 -18.56
CA LEU A 93 -4.14 2.98 -18.69
C LEU A 93 -3.48 1.61 -18.64
N ARG A 94 -2.92 1.18 -19.78
CA ARG A 94 -2.10 -0.01 -19.87
C ARG A 94 -0.63 0.41 -19.74
N ILE A 95 -0.02 0.09 -18.60
CA ILE A 95 1.35 0.42 -18.25
C ILE A 95 2.24 -0.76 -18.66
N ASP A 96 2.91 -0.62 -19.80
CA ASP A 96 3.81 -1.62 -20.37
C ASP A 96 5.02 -0.93 -20.98
N GLY A 97 6.22 -1.23 -20.50
CA GLY A 97 7.44 -0.91 -21.25
C GLY A 97 7.94 0.55 -21.21
N GLY A 98 7.50 1.37 -20.24
CA GLY A 98 8.23 2.59 -19.91
C GLY A 98 9.57 2.29 -19.21
N VAL A 99 10.57 3.17 -19.37
CA VAL A 99 11.81 3.14 -18.55
C VAL A 99 11.45 3.28 -17.05
N THR A 100 10.36 4.01 -16.78
CA THR A 100 9.73 4.21 -15.48
C THR A 100 8.29 3.70 -15.56
N ASN A 101 7.91 2.73 -14.72
CA ASN A 101 6.56 2.18 -14.71
C ASN A 101 5.55 3.20 -14.11
N ILE A 102 5.64 3.45 -12.80
CA ILE A 102 4.94 4.55 -12.13
C ILE A 102 5.89 5.16 -11.08
N SER A 103 6.13 6.46 -11.18
CA SER A 103 6.87 7.28 -10.24
C SER A 103 5.96 8.36 -9.70
N SER A 104 5.93 8.53 -8.38
CA SER A 104 5.22 9.63 -7.72
C SER A 104 6.13 10.27 -6.69
N ALA A 105 6.72 11.41 -7.04
CA ALA A 105 7.59 12.23 -6.23
C ALA A 105 6.88 13.50 -5.71
N GLY A 106 7.53 14.20 -4.77
CA GLY A 106 6.98 15.36 -4.07
C GLY A 106 6.17 15.00 -2.83
N ALA A 107 5.87 15.99 -1.99
CA ALA A 107 5.00 15.82 -0.83
C ALA A 107 3.55 16.17 -1.22
N GLY A 108 2.60 15.32 -0.89
CA GLY A 108 1.18 15.53 -1.19
C GLY A 108 0.48 14.30 -1.75
N VAL A 109 -0.45 14.50 -2.68
CA VAL A 109 -1.34 13.46 -3.19
C VAL A 109 -1.41 13.51 -4.72
N ASN A 110 -1.19 12.39 -5.39
CA ASN A 110 -1.49 12.20 -6.81
C ASN A 110 -2.52 11.09 -6.98
N THR A 111 -3.39 11.21 -7.97
CA THR A 111 -4.51 10.29 -8.17
C THR A 111 -4.55 9.71 -9.58
N ILE A 112 -4.70 8.39 -9.68
CA ILE A 112 -5.07 7.69 -10.91
C ILE A 112 -6.51 7.22 -10.77
N ASN A 113 -7.43 7.97 -11.38
CA ASN A 113 -8.87 7.73 -11.37
C ASN A 113 -9.34 7.13 -12.69
N THR A 114 -8.70 6.03 -13.08
CA THR A 114 -9.04 5.24 -14.27
C THR A 114 -8.52 3.81 -14.09
N LYS A 115 -9.09 2.86 -14.82
CA LYS A 115 -8.65 1.47 -14.79
C LYS A 115 -7.17 1.38 -15.18
N VAL A 116 -6.37 0.73 -14.36
CA VAL A 116 -4.96 0.46 -14.64
C VAL A 116 -4.78 -1.01 -14.97
N THR A 117 -4.01 -1.29 -16.01
CA THR A 117 -3.64 -2.65 -16.39
C THR A 117 -2.21 -2.66 -16.90
N SER A 118 -1.73 -3.86 -17.20
CA SER A 118 -0.47 -4.13 -17.87
C SER A 118 -0.63 -5.43 -18.64
N SER A 119 0.34 -5.73 -19.49
CA SER A 119 0.37 -6.91 -20.34
C SER A 119 1.47 -7.88 -19.96
N GLY A 120 1.16 -9.16 -20.17
CA GLY A 120 2.12 -10.24 -20.01
C GLY A 120 2.59 -10.43 -18.56
N SER A 121 3.85 -10.86 -18.44
CA SER A 121 4.53 -11.19 -17.18
C SER A 121 5.43 -10.07 -16.64
N ALA A 122 5.36 -8.86 -17.20
CA ALA A 122 6.21 -7.76 -16.78
C ALA A 122 5.95 -7.40 -15.31
N THR A 123 6.99 -7.01 -14.57
CA THR A 123 6.84 -6.49 -13.21
C THR A 123 6.53 -5.00 -13.26
N LEU A 124 5.42 -4.60 -12.65
CA LEU A 124 5.08 -3.19 -12.48
C LEU A 124 5.77 -2.64 -11.23
N THR A 125 6.68 -1.71 -11.43
CA THR A 125 7.36 -0.99 -10.34
C THR A 125 6.64 0.31 -10.03
N MET A 126 6.30 0.52 -8.76
CA MET A 126 5.70 1.75 -8.24
C MET A 126 6.67 2.37 -7.25
N THR A 127 7.22 3.53 -7.60
CA THR A 127 8.15 4.29 -6.77
C THR A 127 7.41 5.47 -6.16
N ILE A 128 7.18 5.45 -4.85
CA ILE A 128 6.44 6.51 -4.15
C ILE A 128 7.37 7.19 -3.16
N GLY A 129 7.67 8.45 -3.44
CA GLY A 129 8.56 9.27 -2.62
C GLY A 129 8.02 9.46 -1.19
N SER A 130 8.93 9.62 -0.23
CA SER A 130 8.56 9.92 1.16
C SER A 130 7.69 11.18 1.23
N GLY A 131 6.63 11.12 2.03
CA GLY A 131 5.65 12.22 2.15
C GLY A 131 4.66 12.32 0.99
N ASN A 132 4.77 11.47 -0.04
CA ASN A 132 3.79 11.39 -1.11
C ASN A 132 2.74 10.31 -0.85
N THR A 133 1.56 10.52 -1.43
CA THR A 133 0.49 9.53 -1.50
C THR A 133 0.06 9.36 -2.96
N LEU A 134 0.20 8.14 -3.50
CA LEU A 134 -0.40 7.79 -4.78
C LEU A 134 -1.71 7.04 -4.53
N VAL A 135 -2.83 7.66 -4.91
CA VAL A 135 -4.16 7.07 -4.82
C VAL A 135 -4.53 6.46 -6.16
N SER A 136 -4.91 5.19 -6.15
CA SER A 136 -5.54 4.55 -7.30
C SER A 136 -6.99 4.22 -6.99
N SER A 137 -7.88 4.92 -7.69
CA SER A 137 -9.33 4.77 -7.54
C SER A 137 -9.95 3.92 -8.66
N GLY A 138 -9.25 3.71 -9.77
CA GLY A 138 -9.71 2.81 -10.81
C GLY A 138 -9.31 1.35 -10.58
N ASP A 139 -9.95 0.47 -11.36
CA ASP A 139 -9.75 -0.97 -11.25
C ASP A 139 -8.34 -1.38 -11.68
N TRP A 140 -7.75 -2.33 -10.96
CA TRP A 140 -6.50 -2.96 -11.39
C TRP A 140 -6.80 -4.29 -12.05
N ALA A 141 -6.56 -4.38 -13.36
CA ALA A 141 -6.72 -5.61 -14.13
C ALA A 141 -5.37 -6.21 -14.51
N ASN A 142 -5.30 -7.54 -14.46
CA ASN A 142 -4.17 -8.42 -14.82
C ASN A 142 -3.10 -8.65 -13.75
N GLY A 143 -2.69 -9.92 -13.66
CA GLY A 143 -1.77 -10.47 -12.68
C GLY A 143 -0.31 -10.24 -13.02
N VAL A 144 0.13 -9.00 -13.04
CA VAL A 144 1.56 -8.70 -13.04
C VAL A 144 2.11 -8.68 -11.63
N SER A 145 3.37 -9.10 -11.48
CA SER A 145 4.09 -8.87 -10.23
C SER A 145 4.19 -7.36 -10.00
N LYS A 146 4.02 -6.93 -8.75
CA LYS A 146 4.09 -5.52 -8.36
C LYS A 146 5.26 -5.33 -7.41
N THR A 147 6.10 -4.34 -7.68
CA THR A 147 7.19 -3.97 -6.79
C THR A 147 6.95 -2.56 -6.29
N PHE A 148 6.77 -2.42 -4.97
CA PHE A 148 6.66 -1.12 -4.33
C PHE A 148 8.00 -0.70 -3.76
N THR A 149 8.41 0.52 -4.09
CA THR A 149 9.67 1.12 -3.65
C THR A 149 9.43 2.54 -3.13
N GLY A 150 10.42 3.11 -2.46
CA GLY A 150 10.32 4.40 -1.79
C GLY A 150 9.70 4.32 -0.39
N GLY A 151 9.41 5.48 0.21
CA GLY A 151 8.92 5.60 1.59
C GLY A 151 7.54 6.22 1.72
N GLY A 152 6.82 6.41 0.61
CA GLY A 152 5.48 7.00 0.61
C GLY A 152 4.36 5.99 0.78
N THR A 153 3.14 6.45 0.50
CA THR A 153 1.90 5.69 0.66
C THR A 153 1.25 5.39 -0.68
N PHE A 154 0.91 4.13 -0.93
CA PHE A 154 -0.01 3.73 -1.98
C PHE A 154 -1.40 3.50 -1.39
N VAL A 155 -2.44 4.12 -1.94
CA VAL A 155 -3.82 3.91 -1.52
C VAL A 155 -4.57 3.23 -2.66
N LEU A 156 -5.18 2.08 -2.36
CA LEU A 156 -6.03 1.37 -3.31
C LEU A 156 -7.49 1.50 -2.89
N ASN A 157 -8.22 2.40 -3.56
CA ASN A 157 -9.66 2.60 -3.38
C ASN A 157 -10.50 1.92 -4.48
N GLY A 158 -9.94 1.72 -5.68
CA GLY A 158 -10.61 1.02 -6.78
C GLY A 158 -10.67 -0.48 -6.61
N ALA A 159 -11.59 -1.16 -7.30
CA ALA A 159 -11.72 -2.60 -7.21
C ALA A 159 -10.58 -3.31 -7.95
N ASN A 160 -9.79 -4.14 -7.28
CA ASN A 160 -8.82 -5.00 -7.96
C ASN A 160 -9.51 -6.28 -8.44
N THR A 161 -9.94 -6.29 -9.70
CA THR A 161 -10.63 -7.45 -10.31
C THR A 161 -9.65 -8.45 -10.95
N ALA A 162 -8.34 -8.31 -10.73
CA ALA A 162 -7.35 -9.20 -11.31
C ALA A 162 -7.63 -10.68 -10.94
N THR A 163 -7.95 -11.48 -11.95
CA THR A 163 -8.28 -12.92 -11.85
C THR A 163 -7.06 -13.81 -11.73
N VAL A 164 -5.88 -13.27 -12.05
CA VAL A 164 -4.57 -13.87 -11.80
C VAL A 164 -3.84 -12.88 -10.91
N LEU A 165 -3.31 -13.32 -9.77
CA LEU A 165 -2.56 -12.46 -8.86
C LEU A 165 -1.11 -12.95 -8.84
N GLN A 166 -0.17 -12.06 -9.11
CA GLN A 166 1.26 -12.35 -9.03
C GLN A 166 1.86 -11.72 -7.77
N ALA A 167 3.15 -11.98 -7.51
CA ALA A 167 3.80 -11.59 -6.28
C ALA A 167 3.78 -10.07 -6.08
N VAL A 168 3.54 -9.63 -4.85
CA VAL A 168 3.77 -8.25 -4.41
C VAL A 168 5.08 -8.24 -3.64
N SER A 169 6.02 -7.39 -4.04
CA SER A 169 7.30 -7.24 -3.37
C SER A 169 7.46 -5.82 -2.81
N PHE A 170 8.13 -5.73 -1.68
CA PHE A 170 8.41 -4.51 -0.93
C PHE A 170 9.92 -4.37 -0.79
N THR A 171 10.51 -3.34 -1.40
CA THR A 171 11.97 -3.14 -1.35
C THR A 171 12.39 -2.00 -0.42
N ALA A 172 11.42 -1.34 0.22
CA ALA A 172 11.64 -0.19 1.11
C ALA A 172 10.49 -0.07 2.12
N ALA A 173 10.57 0.91 3.03
CA ALA A 173 9.57 1.15 4.08
C ALA A 173 8.32 1.89 3.54
N ASN A 174 7.67 1.34 2.53
CA ASN A 174 6.45 1.92 1.95
C ASN A 174 5.19 1.50 2.72
N THR A 175 4.14 2.31 2.64
CA THR A 175 2.81 1.97 3.17
C THR A 175 1.85 1.64 2.04
N ILE A 176 1.06 0.57 2.18
CA ILE A 176 -0.08 0.26 1.32
C ILE A 176 -1.36 0.33 2.15
N LEU A 177 -2.31 1.18 1.76
CA LEU A 177 -3.68 1.21 2.30
C LEU A 177 -4.62 0.50 1.32
N ALA A 178 -4.93 -0.76 1.63
CA ALA A 178 -5.90 -1.58 0.92
C ALA A 178 -7.31 -1.26 1.42
N ASN A 179 -7.91 -0.18 0.93
CA ASN A 179 -9.27 0.24 1.29
C ASN A 179 -10.36 -0.45 0.45
N SER A 180 -9.95 -1.10 -0.63
CA SER A 180 -10.79 -1.98 -1.44
C SER A 180 -10.15 -3.37 -1.51
N LEU A 181 -10.49 -4.15 -2.52
CA LEU A 181 -9.88 -5.44 -2.76
C LEU A 181 -8.42 -5.28 -3.23
N PHE A 182 -7.48 -5.92 -2.54
CA PHE A 182 -6.07 -6.01 -2.88
C PHE A 182 -5.63 -7.47 -2.93
N GLY A 183 -5.29 -7.97 -4.11
CA GLY A 183 -4.85 -9.36 -4.26
C GLY A 183 -3.35 -9.55 -4.11
N VAL A 184 -2.94 -10.58 -3.39
CA VAL A 184 -1.54 -11.01 -3.21
C VAL A 184 -1.45 -12.52 -3.41
N ASN A 185 -0.35 -13.01 -3.99
CA ASN A 185 -0.11 -14.45 -4.10
C ASN A 185 0.65 -14.99 -2.87
N SER A 186 1.95 -15.23 -3.03
CA SER A 186 2.89 -15.46 -1.93
C SER A 186 3.86 -14.29 -1.93
N SER A 187 4.01 -13.65 -0.79
CA SER A 187 4.71 -12.37 -0.70
C SER A 187 5.21 -12.14 0.71
N THR A 188 6.31 -11.39 0.82
CA THR A 188 6.84 -10.98 2.12
C THR A 188 6.84 -9.45 2.19
N VAL A 189 6.14 -8.93 3.20
CA VAL A 189 6.24 -7.54 3.63
C VAL A 189 7.48 -7.44 4.50
N ASN A 190 8.44 -6.60 4.14
CA ASN A 190 9.74 -6.48 4.80
C ASN A 190 10.18 -5.01 4.86
N ASN A 191 11.36 -4.76 5.43
CA ASN A 191 12.04 -3.46 5.35
C ASN A 191 11.24 -2.30 5.96
N GLY A 192 10.51 -2.55 7.05
CA GLY A 192 9.65 -1.54 7.67
C GLY A 192 8.37 -1.22 6.89
N ALA A 193 8.09 -1.94 5.79
CA ALA A 193 6.88 -1.72 5.02
C ALA A 193 5.62 -2.05 5.83
N LYS A 194 4.52 -1.37 5.48
CA LYS A 194 3.24 -1.47 6.14
C LYS A 194 2.14 -1.86 5.16
N ILE A 195 1.31 -2.84 5.53
CA ILE A 195 0.01 -3.06 4.90
C ILE A 195 -1.07 -2.69 5.91
N GLY A 196 -2.00 -1.83 5.48
CA GLY A 196 -3.22 -1.55 6.21
C GLY A 196 -4.41 -1.18 5.35
N GLY A 197 -5.33 -0.38 5.88
CA GLY A 197 -6.59 0.00 5.25
C GLY A 197 -7.81 -0.68 5.89
N THR A 198 -8.97 -0.48 5.27
CA THR A 198 -10.26 -1.01 5.76
C THR A 198 -10.94 -1.97 4.77
N GLY A 199 -10.19 -2.46 3.78
CA GLY A 199 -10.69 -3.29 2.69
C GLY A 199 -10.38 -4.77 2.88
N ILE A 200 -10.14 -5.45 1.76
CA ILE A 200 -9.90 -6.89 1.72
C ILE A 200 -8.53 -7.15 1.08
N VAL A 201 -7.63 -7.80 1.80
CA VAL A 201 -6.42 -8.41 1.24
C VAL A 201 -6.71 -9.86 0.89
N SER A 202 -6.82 -10.16 -0.40
CA SER A 202 -7.04 -11.51 -0.91
C SER A 202 -5.71 -12.23 -1.10
N VAL A 203 -5.38 -13.16 -0.22
CA VAL A 203 -4.21 -14.04 -0.33
C VAL A 203 -4.57 -15.25 -1.21
N MET A 204 -3.83 -15.47 -2.30
CA MET A 204 -4.13 -16.54 -3.26
C MET A 204 -4.22 -17.91 -2.58
N ASN A 205 -5.00 -18.79 -3.17
CA ASN A 205 -5.06 -20.21 -2.84
C ASN A 205 -3.66 -20.81 -2.65
N TYR A 206 -3.46 -21.41 -1.49
CA TYR A 206 -2.20 -21.99 -1.00
C TYR A 206 -1.04 -21.00 -0.85
N GLY A 207 -1.30 -19.71 -1.07
CA GLY A 207 -0.35 -18.64 -0.89
C GLY A 207 -0.16 -18.28 0.58
N THR A 208 1.00 -17.67 0.85
CA THR A 208 1.32 -17.12 2.17
C THR A 208 1.73 -15.66 2.04
N LEU A 209 1.05 -14.79 2.79
CA LEU A 209 1.52 -13.44 3.05
C LEU A 209 2.29 -13.41 4.37
N THR A 210 3.58 -13.14 4.31
CA THR A 210 4.45 -13.07 5.49
C THR A 210 4.79 -11.63 5.81
N PHE A 211 4.64 -11.21 7.05
CA PHE A 211 5.21 -9.98 7.59
C PHE A 211 6.52 -10.36 8.28
N GLY A 212 7.63 -9.97 7.68
CA GLY A 212 8.97 -10.23 8.21
C GLY A 212 9.40 -9.20 9.25
N ASN A 213 10.69 -9.21 9.58
CA ASN A 213 11.27 -8.33 10.59
C ASN A 213 10.97 -6.85 10.28
N THR A 214 10.50 -6.09 11.28
CA THR A 214 10.07 -4.68 11.23
C THR A 214 8.86 -4.37 10.36
N ALA A 215 8.33 -5.34 9.61
CA ALA A 215 7.14 -5.15 8.80
C ALA A 215 5.90 -4.95 9.69
N LYS A 216 4.96 -4.16 9.19
CA LYS A 216 3.78 -3.74 9.94
C LYS A 216 2.50 -4.20 9.29
N LEU A 217 1.66 -4.86 10.08
CA LEU A 217 0.24 -5.04 9.81
C LEU A 217 -0.52 -4.00 10.63
N ALA A 218 -1.38 -3.19 10.01
CA ALA A 218 -2.33 -2.36 10.76
C ALA A 218 -3.70 -2.41 10.10
N ALA A 219 -4.78 -2.58 10.85
CA ALA A 219 -6.09 -2.25 10.32
C ALA A 219 -6.30 -0.72 10.36
N GLY A 220 -7.33 -0.24 9.67
CA GLY A 220 -7.60 1.19 9.60
C GLY A 220 -6.78 1.93 8.53
N GLY A 221 -7.26 3.12 8.19
CA GLY A 221 -6.61 4.08 7.31
C GLY A 221 -5.73 5.05 8.10
N ASN A 222 -5.52 6.25 7.54
CA ASN A 222 -4.77 7.32 8.20
C ASN A 222 -5.67 8.54 8.55
N GLY A 223 -7.00 8.34 8.58
CA GLY A 223 -7.99 9.39 8.77
C GLY A 223 -8.25 10.28 7.53
N THR A 224 -7.29 10.36 6.59
CA THR A 224 -7.47 11.06 5.31
C THR A 224 -7.95 10.11 4.21
N PHE A 225 -7.35 8.92 4.12
CA PHE A 225 -7.62 7.90 3.13
C PHE A 225 -8.12 6.63 3.83
N GLY A 226 -9.43 6.55 4.04
CA GLY A 226 -10.07 5.52 4.85
C GLY A 226 -10.21 5.95 6.31
N SER A 227 -11.17 5.33 7.00
CA SER A 227 -11.41 5.58 8.43
C SER A 227 -10.16 5.25 9.24
N GLU A 228 -9.75 6.15 10.14
CA GLU A 228 -8.58 5.97 11.01
C GLU A 228 -8.65 4.64 11.79
N ILE A 229 -9.85 4.30 12.25
CA ILE A 229 -10.17 3.01 12.86
C ILE A 229 -11.05 2.21 11.90
N GLY A 230 -10.73 0.93 11.69
CA GLY A 230 -11.58 0.09 10.87
C GLY A 230 -11.23 -1.38 10.85
N THR A 231 -11.82 -2.09 9.90
CA THR A 231 -11.61 -3.54 9.74
C THR A 231 -10.82 -3.83 8.49
N LEU A 232 -9.67 -4.49 8.61
CA LEU A 232 -8.95 -5.06 7.48
C LEU A 232 -9.25 -6.56 7.40
N THR A 233 -9.70 -7.04 6.25
CA THR A 233 -10.03 -8.46 6.07
C THR A 233 -8.96 -9.18 5.26
N PHE A 234 -8.39 -10.26 5.77
CA PHE A 234 -7.62 -11.21 4.97
C PHE A 234 -8.53 -12.32 4.48
N ARG A 235 -8.54 -12.57 3.18
CA ARG A 235 -9.40 -13.58 2.56
C ARG A 235 -8.61 -14.52 1.68
N SER A 236 -8.95 -15.81 1.70
CA SER A 236 -8.46 -16.78 0.71
C SER A 236 -9.02 -16.45 -0.67
N GLY A 237 -8.15 -16.51 -1.69
CA GLY A 237 -8.32 -16.14 -3.09
C GLY A 237 -9.74 -15.89 -3.61
N ILE A 238 -9.88 -14.89 -4.48
CA ILE A 238 -11.14 -14.64 -5.19
C ILE A 238 -11.03 -15.28 -6.56
N ASN A 239 -11.74 -16.38 -6.77
CA ASN A 239 -12.00 -16.88 -8.11
C ASN A 239 -13.05 -15.96 -8.73
N SER A 240 -12.60 -14.96 -9.51
CA SER A 240 -13.42 -14.11 -10.39
C SER A 240 -14.78 -13.64 -9.83
N GLY A 241 -14.84 -12.37 -9.42
CA GLY A 241 -16.07 -11.58 -9.43
C GLY A 241 -16.94 -11.63 -8.17
N THR A 242 -17.17 -12.77 -7.53
CA THR A 242 -18.07 -12.83 -6.35
C THR A 242 -17.82 -13.99 -5.38
N GLY A 243 -16.97 -14.97 -5.72
CA GLY A 243 -16.81 -16.20 -4.93
C GLY A 243 -15.63 -16.15 -3.96
N ILE A 244 -15.85 -16.57 -2.72
CA ILE A 244 -14.80 -16.96 -1.78
C ILE A 244 -14.24 -18.31 -2.25
N SER A 245 -12.92 -18.44 -2.40
CA SER A 245 -12.30 -19.73 -2.68
C SER A 245 -12.35 -20.66 -1.46
N THR A 246 -12.59 -21.95 -1.71
CA THR A 246 -12.54 -23.01 -0.68
C THR A 246 -11.13 -23.45 -0.31
N ASN A 247 -10.12 -23.02 -1.07
CA ASN A 247 -8.74 -23.36 -0.80
C ASN A 247 -8.20 -22.62 0.43
N ARG A 248 -7.22 -23.20 1.11
CA ARG A 248 -6.56 -22.54 2.23
C ARG A 248 -5.64 -21.42 1.76
N ALA A 249 -5.53 -20.35 2.51
CA ALA A 249 -4.43 -19.38 2.43
C ALA A 249 -3.82 -19.17 3.82
N SER A 250 -2.70 -18.46 3.91
CA SER A 250 -2.06 -18.19 5.20
C SER A 250 -1.53 -16.77 5.31
N VAL A 251 -1.63 -16.22 6.51
CA VAL A 251 -0.94 -15.01 6.91
C VAL A 251 0.03 -15.38 8.02
N THR A 252 1.26 -14.90 7.95
CA THR A 252 2.29 -15.18 8.96
C THR A 252 2.89 -13.88 9.47
N LEU A 253 2.96 -13.74 10.79
CA LEU A 253 3.69 -12.68 11.49
C LEU A 253 4.99 -13.31 12.02
N ASP A 254 6.11 -13.04 11.37
CA ASP A 254 7.43 -13.57 11.76
C ASP A 254 7.99 -12.84 12.99
N ALA A 255 9.09 -13.36 13.53
CA ALA A 255 9.88 -12.68 14.56
C ALA A 255 10.25 -11.25 14.12
N GLY A 256 10.01 -10.28 15.00
CA GLY A 256 10.28 -8.86 14.74
C GLY A 256 9.23 -8.14 13.91
N SER A 257 8.21 -8.83 13.40
CA SER A 257 7.03 -8.18 12.80
C SER A 257 6.15 -7.51 13.87
N ILE A 258 5.34 -6.54 13.44
CA ILE A 258 4.51 -5.73 14.32
C ILE A 258 3.07 -5.73 13.80
N ALA A 259 2.11 -6.10 14.65
CA ALA A 259 0.70 -5.78 14.46
C ALA A 259 0.38 -4.49 15.22
N GLU A 260 -0.01 -3.42 14.52
CA GLU A 260 -0.45 -2.15 15.09
C GLU A 260 -2.00 -2.11 15.10
N MET A 261 -2.60 -1.96 16.27
CA MET A 261 -4.04 -1.95 16.43
C MET A 261 -4.48 -0.72 17.21
N GLN A 262 -5.24 0.17 16.58
CA GLN A 262 -5.75 1.37 17.22
C GLN A 262 -7.03 1.10 18.04
N ILE A 263 -7.09 1.64 19.24
CA ILE A 263 -8.29 1.71 20.08
C ILE A 263 -8.71 3.17 20.15
N GLY A 264 -9.91 3.44 19.68
CA GLY A 264 -10.50 4.77 19.63
C GLY A 264 -11.05 5.23 20.97
N SER A 265 -11.27 6.53 21.08
CA SER A 265 -11.89 7.17 22.24
C SER A 265 -13.41 6.94 22.34
N GLY A 266 -14.03 6.34 21.32
CA GLY A 266 -15.47 6.07 21.28
C GLY A 266 -15.93 4.87 22.12
N GLY A 267 -15.03 4.21 22.84
CA GLY A 267 -15.33 3.09 23.72
C GLY A 267 -15.21 1.71 23.08
N VAL A 268 -15.75 0.70 23.76
CA VAL A 268 -15.65 -0.71 23.36
C VAL A 268 -16.27 -0.92 21.98
N GLY A 269 -15.54 -1.60 21.09
CA GLY A 269 -15.96 -1.83 19.71
C GLY A 269 -15.54 -0.73 18.73
N ASN A 270 -15.02 0.40 19.22
CA ASN A 270 -14.34 1.38 18.39
C ASN A 270 -12.84 1.08 18.35
N ASN A 271 -12.47 -0.03 17.73
CA ASN A 271 -11.08 -0.44 17.58
C ASN A 271 -10.82 -1.02 16.20
N ASP A 272 -9.55 -0.98 15.81
CA ASP A 272 -9.04 -1.68 14.67
C ASP A 272 -9.29 -3.17 14.83
N LYS A 273 -9.71 -3.82 13.74
CA LYS A 273 -9.95 -5.25 13.72
C LYS A 273 -9.35 -5.88 12.48
N VAL A 274 -8.67 -7.00 12.67
CA VAL A 274 -8.26 -7.88 11.57
C VAL A 274 -9.22 -9.06 11.50
N VAL A 275 -9.92 -9.17 10.38
CA VAL A 275 -10.81 -10.31 10.11
C VAL A 275 -10.09 -11.32 9.22
N LEU A 276 -10.24 -12.60 9.54
CA LEU A 276 -9.68 -13.71 8.79
C LEU A 276 -10.81 -14.53 8.17
N SER A 277 -10.77 -14.63 6.85
CA SER A 277 -11.55 -15.58 6.06
C SER A 277 -10.61 -16.33 5.12
N LEU A 278 -9.62 -17.01 5.71
CA LEU A 278 -8.53 -17.66 4.99
C LEU A 278 -8.88 -19.10 4.57
N ASN A 279 -10.12 -19.53 4.78
CA ASN A 279 -10.44 -20.92 4.76
C ASN A 279 -11.93 -21.23 4.54
N ALA A 280 -12.41 -21.23 3.29
CA ALA A 280 -13.75 -21.77 3.04
C ALA A 280 -13.79 -23.33 2.99
N GLY A 281 -12.78 -24.07 3.50
CA GLY A 281 -12.88 -25.54 3.69
C GLY A 281 -11.62 -26.42 3.90
N ALA A 282 -10.38 -25.90 3.92
CA ALA A 282 -9.12 -26.67 3.83
C ALA A 282 -7.94 -26.31 4.80
N GLY A 283 -8.15 -25.60 5.91
CA GLY A 283 -7.16 -25.39 6.99
C GLY A 283 -6.27 -24.13 6.87
N GLY A 284 -6.82 -23.01 6.38
CA GLY A 284 -6.17 -21.70 6.38
C GLY A 284 -5.92 -21.15 7.79
N ARG A 285 -4.94 -20.25 7.93
CA ARG A 285 -4.45 -19.85 9.25
C ARG A 285 -3.77 -18.48 9.29
N LEU A 286 -3.85 -17.83 10.45
CA LEU A 286 -2.91 -16.80 10.88
C LEU A 286 -1.88 -17.46 11.81
N ASN A 287 -0.60 -17.45 11.41
CA ASN A 287 0.51 -17.89 12.25
C ASN A 287 1.16 -16.67 12.90
N ILE A 288 1.28 -16.67 14.22
CA ILE A 288 2.02 -15.68 15.01
C ILE A 288 3.25 -16.38 15.56
N LEU A 289 4.41 -16.11 14.96
CA LEU A 289 5.66 -16.75 15.36
C LEU A 289 6.25 -16.03 16.58
N SER A 290 7.04 -16.77 17.36
CA SER A 290 7.76 -16.21 18.50
C SER A 290 8.65 -15.04 18.05
N GLY A 291 8.62 -13.95 18.82
CA GLY A 291 9.27 -12.69 18.51
C GLY A 291 8.37 -11.66 17.80
N ALA A 292 7.15 -12.02 17.38
CA ALA A 292 6.18 -11.04 16.87
C ALA A 292 5.66 -10.12 17.98
N THR A 293 5.35 -8.88 17.64
CA THR A 293 4.92 -7.82 18.57
C THR A 293 3.51 -7.34 18.26
N LEU A 294 2.69 -7.15 19.29
CA LEU A 294 1.43 -6.41 19.21
C LEU A 294 1.64 -5.01 19.79
N ASN A 295 1.33 -3.96 19.03
CA ASN A 295 1.39 -2.58 19.48
C ASN A 295 -0.02 -1.97 19.44
N ILE A 296 -0.60 -1.76 20.62
CA ILE A 296 -1.87 -1.08 20.79
C ILE A 296 -1.64 0.43 20.71
N LEU A 297 -2.37 1.12 19.83
CA LEU A 297 -2.33 2.57 19.69
C LEU A 297 -3.60 3.17 20.28
N GLY A 298 -3.49 4.35 20.90
CA GLY A 298 -4.67 5.06 21.41
C GLY A 298 -4.32 6.05 22.50
N SER A 299 -5.21 7.01 22.76
CA SER A 299 -5.03 7.98 23.85
C SER A 299 -5.53 7.43 25.19
N VAL A 300 -6.69 6.78 25.19
CA VAL A 300 -7.31 6.17 26.37
C VAL A 300 -7.91 4.83 25.99
N ILE A 301 -7.60 3.79 26.77
CA ILE A 301 -8.29 2.50 26.68
C ILE A 301 -9.38 2.50 27.76
N GLN A 302 -10.63 2.29 27.35
CA GLN A 302 -11.76 2.21 28.27
C GLN A 302 -11.93 0.77 28.74
N ASP A 303 -12.46 0.60 29.95
CA ASP A 303 -12.81 -0.72 30.49
C ASP A 303 -13.72 -1.48 29.52
N GLY A 304 -13.34 -2.71 29.19
CA GLY A 304 -14.06 -3.57 28.27
C GLY A 304 -13.18 -4.59 27.56
N THR A 305 -13.78 -5.28 26.60
CA THR A 305 -13.12 -6.30 25.79
C THR A 305 -13.10 -5.88 24.33
N TYR A 306 -11.91 -5.73 23.76
CA TYR A 306 -11.69 -5.35 22.37
C TYR A 306 -11.32 -6.57 21.54
N THR A 307 -12.03 -6.82 20.45
CA THR A 307 -11.69 -7.89 19.52
C THR A 307 -10.69 -7.37 18.49
N LEU A 308 -9.45 -7.86 18.56
CA LEU A 308 -8.35 -7.39 17.70
C LEU A 308 -8.23 -8.25 16.44
N PHE A 309 -8.37 -9.56 16.61
CA PHE A 309 -8.37 -10.54 15.52
C PHE A 309 -9.59 -11.43 15.64
N GLU A 310 -10.23 -11.75 14.52
CA GLU A 310 -11.40 -12.61 14.46
C GLU A 310 -11.38 -13.47 13.19
N SER A 311 -11.60 -14.77 13.34
CA SER A 311 -11.92 -15.66 12.24
C SER A 311 -13.42 -15.68 12.02
N THR A 312 -13.86 -15.34 10.82
CA THR A 312 -15.29 -15.37 10.44
C THR A 312 -15.70 -16.66 9.76
N ASP A 313 -14.76 -17.52 9.39
CA ASP A 313 -15.06 -18.87 8.92
C ASP A 313 -14.70 -19.92 9.98
N ALA A 314 -15.48 -21.00 10.05
CA ALA A 314 -15.37 -22.00 11.12
C ALA A 314 -14.07 -22.81 11.09
N THR A 315 -13.21 -22.57 10.09
CA THR A 315 -12.05 -23.42 9.84
C THR A 315 -10.75 -22.65 9.78
N SER A 316 -10.72 -21.32 9.60
CA SER A 316 -9.49 -20.55 9.76
C SER A 316 -9.10 -20.55 11.23
N THR A 317 -7.81 -20.76 11.47
CA THR A 317 -7.28 -20.81 12.83
C THR A 317 -6.23 -19.74 13.07
N ILE A 318 -6.25 -19.19 14.27
CA ILE A 318 -5.18 -18.36 14.81
C ILE A 318 -4.28 -19.28 15.61
N VAL A 319 -2.99 -19.26 15.30
CA VAL A 319 -1.98 -20.14 15.91
C VAL A 319 -0.83 -19.29 16.43
N GLY A 320 -0.45 -19.50 17.69
CA GLY A 320 0.64 -18.79 18.36
C GLY A 320 0.18 -17.58 19.17
N THR A 321 1.14 -16.88 19.77
CA THR A 321 0.93 -15.72 20.65
C THR A 321 1.96 -14.63 20.35
N PHE A 322 1.60 -13.38 20.66
CA PHE A 322 2.56 -12.28 20.60
C PHE A 322 3.57 -12.41 21.73
N SER A 323 4.86 -12.23 21.42
CA SER A 323 5.93 -12.30 22.43
C SER A 323 6.10 -10.97 23.17
N ASN A 324 5.75 -9.86 22.52
CA ASN A 324 5.78 -8.53 23.11
C ASN A 324 4.43 -7.84 22.90
N VAL A 325 4.00 -7.08 23.92
CA VAL A 325 2.81 -6.24 23.86
C VAL A 325 3.19 -4.83 24.28
N LEU A 326 2.92 -3.87 23.40
CA LEU A 326 3.25 -2.46 23.56
C LEU A 326 1.97 -1.61 23.55
N PHE A 327 1.99 -0.49 24.26
CA PHE A 327 1.01 0.60 24.15
C PHE A 327 1.76 1.85 23.72
N ASN A 328 1.39 2.40 22.57
CA ASN A 328 2.06 3.54 21.96
C ASN A 328 3.60 3.35 21.90
N GLY A 329 4.04 2.13 21.55
CA GLY A 329 5.46 1.77 21.43
C GLY A 329 6.18 1.50 22.76
N SER A 330 5.52 1.64 23.91
CA SER A 330 6.10 1.35 25.24
C SER A 330 5.58 0.01 25.77
N ALA A 331 6.41 -0.76 26.46
CA ALA A 331 5.98 -2.03 27.05
C ALA A 331 4.83 -1.79 28.05
N ILE A 332 3.76 -2.57 27.92
CA ILE A 332 2.62 -2.51 28.85
C ILE A 332 2.89 -3.44 30.03
N ASN A 333 2.57 -3.00 31.25
CA ASN A 333 2.52 -3.89 32.40
C ASN A 333 1.43 -4.97 32.18
N PRO A 334 1.77 -6.27 32.15
CA PRO A 334 0.80 -7.35 32.01
C PRO A 334 -0.27 -7.40 33.11
N ALA A 335 -0.04 -6.75 34.25
CA ALA A 335 -1.08 -6.62 35.28
C ALA A 335 -2.25 -5.71 34.87
N ASN A 336 -2.09 -4.92 33.79
CA ASN A 336 -3.06 -3.91 33.35
C ASN A 336 -3.91 -4.35 32.15
N PHE A 337 -3.80 -5.60 31.71
CA PHE A 337 -4.67 -6.17 30.68
C PHE A 337 -4.56 -7.69 30.65
N THR A 338 -5.53 -8.35 30.03
CA THR A 338 -5.46 -9.77 29.65
C THR A 338 -5.61 -9.90 28.14
N LEU A 339 -4.66 -10.58 27.48
CA LEU A 339 -4.84 -11.03 26.10
C LEU A 339 -5.35 -12.46 26.10
N ASN A 340 -6.56 -12.65 25.58
CA ASN A 340 -7.15 -13.96 25.43
C ASN A 340 -6.90 -14.46 24.00
N TYR A 341 -6.28 -15.63 23.90
CA TYR A 341 -6.02 -16.29 22.63
C TYR A 341 -6.93 -17.50 22.49
N SER A 342 -7.66 -17.57 21.39
CA SER A 342 -8.39 -18.77 20.99
C SER A 342 -8.04 -19.11 19.54
N ALA A 343 -8.49 -20.28 19.08
CA ALA A 343 -8.31 -20.65 17.68
C ALA A 343 -9.04 -19.70 16.71
N THR A 344 -10.05 -18.93 17.17
CA THR A 344 -10.88 -18.09 16.32
C THR A 344 -10.80 -16.60 16.63
N ALA A 345 -10.19 -16.19 17.74
CA ALA A 345 -10.10 -14.78 18.09
C ALA A 345 -8.89 -14.47 18.97
N ILE A 346 -8.47 -13.20 18.91
CA ILE A 346 -7.62 -12.58 19.92
C ILE A 346 -8.38 -11.38 20.46
N THR A 347 -8.63 -11.38 21.77
CA THR A 347 -9.27 -10.26 22.46
C THR A 347 -8.37 -9.66 23.52
N LEU A 348 -8.43 -8.34 23.66
CA LEU A 348 -7.81 -7.58 24.73
C LEU A 348 -8.89 -7.21 25.74
N ASP A 349 -8.78 -7.76 26.95
CA ASP A 349 -9.64 -7.43 28.08
C ASP A 349 -8.91 -6.51 29.05
N VAL A 350 -9.53 -5.39 29.37
CA VAL A 350 -9.02 -4.39 30.33
C VAL A 350 -9.99 -4.15 31.49
N THR A 351 -11.04 -4.97 31.63
CA THR A 351 -12.04 -4.82 32.68
C THR A 351 -11.46 -5.03 34.09
N GLY A 352 -11.91 -4.22 35.06
CA GLY A 352 -11.63 -4.45 36.48
C GLY A 352 -10.23 -4.02 36.95
N LEU A 353 -9.50 -3.27 36.13
CA LEU A 353 -8.14 -2.85 36.42
C LEU A 353 -8.15 -1.40 36.93
N ALA A 354 -7.94 -1.25 38.23
CA ALA A 354 -8.09 0.00 38.99
C ALA A 354 -7.12 1.14 38.60
N SER A 355 -6.28 0.94 37.58
CA SER A 355 -5.44 1.99 37.01
C SER A 355 -5.69 2.05 35.51
N MET A 356 -6.30 3.14 35.04
CA MET A 356 -6.16 3.56 33.64
C MET A 356 -4.68 3.43 33.26
N ILE A 357 -4.36 2.75 32.15
CA ILE A 357 -2.98 2.68 31.65
C ILE A 357 -2.50 4.13 31.49
N PRO A 358 -1.54 4.62 32.31
CA PRO A 358 -1.20 6.03 32.34
C PRO A 358 -0.68 6.46 30.97
N GLU A 359 -1.13 7.60 30.47
CA GLU A 359 -0.59 8.12 29.22
C GLU A 359 0.93 8.33 29.39
N PRO A 360 1.79 7.79 28.51
CA PRO A 360 3.22 8.06 28.56
C PRO A 360 3.54 9.56 28.39
N SER A 361 2.61 10.34 27.81
CA SER A 361 2.67 11.81 27.73
C SER A 361 2.71 12.46 29.12
N SER A 362 1.92 11.97 30.08
CA SER A 362 1.77 12.56 31.41
C SER A 362 3.03 12.36 32.26
N VAL A 363 3.67 11.18 32.18
CA VAL A 363 4.94 10.91 32.87
C VAL A 363 6.08 11.75 32.27
N SER A 364 6.10 11.92 30.94
CA SER A 364 7.09 12.75 30.25
C SER A 364 6.91 14.24 30.57
N LEU A 365 5.67 14.72 30.69
CA LEU A 365 5.35 16.10 31.05
C LEU A 365 5.69 16.39 32.52
N ILE A 366 5.42 15.44 33.43
CA ILE A 366 5.77 15.56 34.85
C ILE A 366 7.29 15.51 35.04
N ALA A 367 8.01 14.63 34.33
CA ALA A 367 9.46 14.58 34.35
C ALA A 367 10.09 15.85 33.76
N GLY A 368 9.56 16.35 32.63
CA GLY A 368 9.98 17.61 32.03
C GLY A 368 9.72 18.82 32.93
N ALA A 369 8.56 18.89 33.57
CA ALA A 369 8.20 19.93 34.52
C ALA A 369 9.05 19.88 35.80
N ALA A 370 9.36 18.68 36.31
CA ALA A 370 10.24 18.49 37.46
C ALA A 370 11.68 18.91 37.16
N VAL A 371 12.20 18.58 35.97
CA VAL A 371 13.52 19.03 35.50
C VAL A 371 13.56 20.55 35.33
N PHE A 372 12.50 21.16 34.80
CA PHE A 372 12.39 22.62 34.68
C PHE A 372 12.29 23.32 36.04
N ALA A 373 11.51 22.77 36.99
CA ALA A 373 11.40 23.25 38.36
C ALA A 373 12.74 23.14 39.13
N PHE A 374 13.48 22.05 38.93
CA PHE A 374 14.79 21.85 39.55
C PHE A 374 15.84 22.83 38.99
N MET A 375 15.85 23.05 37.67
CA MET A 375 16.74 24.03 37.03
C MET A 375 16.42 25.47 37.45
N SER A 376 15.14 25.82 37.59
CA SER A 376 14.72 27.15 38.03
C SER A 376 14.94 27.40 39.52
N ALA A 377 14.85 26.37 40.38
CA ALA A 377 15.24 26.45 41.78
C ALA A 377 16.76 26.60 41.96
N ARG A 378 17.58 25.94 41.13
CA ARG A 378 19.05 26.06 41.17
C ARG A 378 19.53 27.44 40.71
N ARG A 379 18.82 28.09 39.77
CA ARG A 379 19.12 29.46 39.31
C ARG A 379 18.78 30.57 40.31
N ARG A 380 17.99 30.29 41.35
CA ARG A 380 17.67 31.25 42.42
C ARG A 380 18.60 31.17 43.64
N ARG A 381 19.55 30.22 43.64
CA ARG A 381 20.53 30.00 44.74
C ARG A 381 21.98 30.31 44.36
N ALA A 382 22.22 30.80 43.14
CA ALA A 382 23.51 31.34 42.69
C ALA A 382 23.38 32.85 42.54
#